data_AF-A0A9D3SEF7-F1
#
_entry.id   AF-A0A9D3SEF7-F1
#
_cell.length_a   1.000
_cell.length_b   1.000
_cell.length_c   1.000
_cell.angle_alpha   90.00
_cell.angle_beta   90.00
_cell.angle_gamma   90.00
#
_symmetry.space_group_name_H-M   'P 1'
#
loop_
_entity.id
_entity.type
_entity.pdbx_description
1 polymer ?
#
loop_
_entity_poly.entity_id
_entity_poly.type
_entity_poly.pdbx_seq_one_letter_code
_entity_poly.pdbx_strand_id
1 'polypeptide(L)'
;MEELSEDLRTSSSALTYQILNADHFFLKDTSQTSMGNYTQHSQKQPFIITGLTGKPTINISFGHMSVEQAIPPDLINTGPRVRAFTLARQVRSASPIIQLLFYATNKTDDMMDLSSRVSPGQSNTGYICVTAHAFWKSQEIRGTCSISENGGFCLAQLRPEPAWFSPGSARSSNERRASSRGTVVELYYQTRPSPTSQCIPQDSKQWHSPTQEDTIGHQSRSILKKVGYVNLLRSPPGNPMFMRLRLGGAVIIQTSSKPLKTTDMATFYVFLSSTSQVERFILRVTVNRGLLFNTVRPSDTQLWGITLDAGRPGETQTVLVTCQRKSSITAKRGLLEVLQLDFDAREQGDPAQIQTITWRLERPGNPIRDEGTMRIYMLQRDYVGIAPLIM
;
A
#
# COMPACT_ATOMS: atom_id res chain seq x y z
N MET A 1 -0.06 -60.07 58.12
CA MET A 1 -1.45 -59.65 57.92
C MET A 1 -1.35 -58.27 57.28
N GLU A 2 -0.99 -58.25 56.00
CA GLU A 2 -1.93 -58.03 54.86
C GLU A 2 -2.57 -56.65 54.99
N GLU A 3 -2.33 -55.70 54.09
CA GLU A 3 -2.64 -55.83 52.66
C GLU A 3 -1.59 -55.22 51.71
N LEU A 4 -1.33 -55.96 50.64
CA LEU A 4 -0.94 -55.44 49.33
C LEU A 4 -2.19 -54.84 48.65
N SER A 5 -2.10 -53.64 48.11
CA SER A 5 -3.00 -53.13 47.06
C SER A 5 -2.16 -52.20 46.19
N GLU A 6 -1.60 -52.72 45.09
CA GLU A 6 -2.12 -52.49 43.73
C GLU A 6 -2.40 -51.01 43.43
N ASP A 7 -1.40 -50.34 42.83
CA ASP A 7 -1.62 -49.27 41.86
C ASP A 7 -0.46 -49.24 40.84
N LEU A 8 -0.22 -50.41 40.23
CA LEU A 8 0.41 -50.51 38.92
C LEU A 8 -0.72 -50.43 37.88
N ARG A 9 -1.07 -49.21 37.45
CA ARG A 9 -1.65 -48.89 36.11
C ARG A 9 -2.10 -47.44 36.04
N THR A 10 -1.20 -46.58 35.55
CA THR A 10 -1.41 -45.65 34.42
C THR A 10 -0.19 -44.74 34.28
N SER A 11 0.99 -45.31 34.01
CA SER A 11 2.07 -44.54 33.39
C SER A 11 1.73 -44.42 31.90
N SER A 12 0.92 -43.42 31.54
CA SER A 12 0.94 -42.96 30.15
C SER A 12 2.27 -42.24 29.98
N SER A 13 3.26 -42.89 29.38
CA SER A 13 4.54 -42.28 29.04
C SER A 13 4.29 -41.08 28.14
N ALA A 14 4.22 -39.87 28.72
CA ALA A 14 3.98 -38.66 27.97
C ALA A 14 5.25 -38.33 27.18
N LEU A 15 5.10 -38.08 25.88
CA LEU A 15 6.19 -37.60 25.04
C LEU A 15 6.62 -36.21 25.52
N THR A 16 7.89 -36.06 25.93
CA THR A 16 8.42 -34.79 26.43
C THR A 16 9.36 -34.20 25.40
N TYR A 17 9.18 -32.90 25.11
CA TYR A 17 10.00 -32.15 24.16
C TYR A 17 10.84 -31.12 24.92
N GLN A 18 12.13 -31.09 24.64
CA GLN A 18 13.05 -30.09 25.18
C GLN A 18 13.94 -29.55 24.07
N ILE A 19 14.09 -28.23 24.00
CA ILE A 19 15.02 -27.61 23.05
C ILE A 19 16.25 -27.16 23.83
N LEU A 20 17.41 -27.62 23.38
CA LEU A 20 18.72 -27.32 23.95
C LEU A 20 19.41 -26.23 23.13
N ASN A 21 20.28 -25.46 23.78
CA ASN A 21 21.10 -24.39 23.17
C ASN A 21 20.30 -23.28 22.48
N ALA A 22 19.06 -23.06 22.89
CA ALA A 22 18.21 -21.99 22.41
C ALA A 22 17.11 -21.61 23.41
N ASP A 23 16.84 -20.30 23.51
CA ASP A 23 15.66 -19.78 24.18
C ASP A 23 14.43 -20.07 23.31
N HIS A 24 13.41 -20.70 23.90
CA HIS A 24 12.28 -21.21 23.16
C HIS A 24 10.94 -21.07 23.89
N PHE A 25 9.87 -20.98 23.10
CA PHE A 25 8.49 -21.04 23.57
C PHE A 25 7.72 -22.09 22.80
N PHE A 26 7.03 -22.97 23.51
CA PHE A 26 6.07 -23.90 22.90
C PHE A 26 4.74 -23.19 22.67
N LEU A 27 4.22 -23.30 21.46
CA LEU A 27 2.93 -22.72 21.08
C LEU A 27 1.82 -23.74 21.33
N LYS A 28 0.70 -23.26 21.88
CA LYS A 28 -0.52 -24.06 22.01
C LYS A 28 -1.54 -23.58 20.98
N ASP A 29 -2.08 -24.52 20.20
CA ASP A 29 -3.14 -24.20 19.25
C ASP A 29 -4.43 -23.89 20.05
N THR A 30 -4.96 -22.68 19.90
CA THR A 30 -6.17 -22.23 20.56
C THR A 30 -7.44 -22.74 19.87
N SER A 31 -7.32 -23.37 18.69
CA SER A 31 -8.45 -23.89 17.91
C SER A 31 -8.84 -25.33 18.23
N GLN A 32 -8.05 -26.06 19.01
CA GLN A 32 -8.39 -27.43 19.41
C GLN A 32 -9.17 -27.44 20.74
N THR A 33 -10.49 -27.22 20.65
CA THR A 33 -11.42 -27.87 21.57
C THR A 33 -11.26 -29.37 21.42
N SER A 34 -10.95 -30.06 22.52
CA SER A 34 -10.92 -31.52 22.64
C SER A 34 -12.17 -32.17 22.05
N MET A 35 -12.03 -32.81 20.88
CA MET A 35 -12.88 -33.84 20.25
C MET A 35 -12.14 -34.21 18.95
N GLY A 36 -11.72 -35.42 18.61
CA GLY A 36 -11.85 -36.78 19.12
C GLY A 36 -11.22 -37.72 18.06
N ASN A 37 -10.98 -38.98 18.43
CA ASN A 37 -10.41 -40.10 17.65
C ASN A 37 -8.88 -40.14 17.51
N TYR A 38 -8.25 -40.70 18.55
CA TYR A 38 -6.85 -41.08 18.58
C TYR A 38 -6.62 -42.41 17.82
N THR A 39 -6.11 -42.34 16.59
CA THR A 39 -5.41 -43.45 15.92
C THR A 39 -3.90 -43.20 15.87
N GLN A 40 -3.12 -43.78 16.81
CA GLN A 40 -1.64 -43.84 16.82
C GLN A 40 -0.90 -42.65 16.15
N HIS A 41 -1.30 -41.43 16.51
CA HIS A 41 -1.07 -40.26 15.67
C HIS A 41 0.29 -39.61 15.90
N SER A 42 0.92 -39.18 14.80
CA SER A 42 2.03 -38.24 14.82
C SER A 42 1.67 -36.98 15.62
N GLN A 43 2.32 -36.80 16.77
CA GLN A 43 2.13 -35.63 17.63
C GLN A 43 3.01 -34.49 17.12
N LYS A 44 2.39 -33.33 16.86
CA LYS A 44 3.08 -32.12 16.39
C LYS A 44 3.02 -31.07 17.49
N GLN A 45 4.18 -30.60 17.94
CA GLN A 45 4.31 -29.54 18.91
C GLN A 45 5.00 -28.32 18.28
N PRO A 46 4.26 -27.24 17.96
CA PRO A 46 4.87 -26.03 17.40
C PRO A 46 5.67 -25.27 18.48
N PHE A 47 6.78 -24.65 18.07
CA PHE A 47 7.64 -23.85 18.93
C PHE A 47 8.27 -22.67 18.17
N ILE A 48 8.74 -21.66 18.92
CA ILE A 48 9.49 -20.52 18.40
C ILE A 48 10.84 -20.46 19.14
N ILE A 49 11.91 -20.19 18.39
CA ILE A 49 13.24 -19.90 18.94
C ILE A 49 13.45 -18.38 18.91
N THR A 50 13.79 -17.79 20.06
CA THR A 50 13.99 -16.34 20.21
C THR A 50 15.46 -15.95 20.32
N GLY A 51 16.30 -16.85 20.83
CA GLY A 51 17.74 -16.65 21.00
C GLY A 51 18.50 -17.95 20.81
N LEU A 52 19.69 -17.87 20.23
CA LEU A 52 20.58 -19.02 20.06
C LEU A 52 21.77 -18.86 21.01
N THR A 53 21.97 -19.85 21.87
CA THR A 53 23.16 -19.92 22.74
C THR A 53 24.21 -20.90 22.20
N GLY A 54 23.87 -21.65 21.15
CA GLY A 54 24.76 -22.58 20.45
C GLY A 54 24.07 -23.23 19.24
N LYS A 55 24.51 -24.44 18.86
CA LYS A 55 23.81 -25.25 17.84
C LYS A 55 22.56 -25.84 18.47
N PRO A 56 21.35 -25.43 18.05
CA PRO A 56 20.14 -25.86 18.72
C PRO A 56 19.78 -27.29 18.35
N THR A 57 19.37 -28.04 19.36
CA THR A 57 19.09 -29.47 19.28
C THR A 57 17.76 -29.73 19.97
N ILE A 58 16.92 -30.57 19.37
CA ILE A 58 15.67 -31.02 19.98
C ILE A 58 15.96 -32.36 20.64
N ASN A 59 15.70 -32.45 21.94
CA ASN A 59 15.68 -33.69 22.69
C ASN A 59 14.21 -34.12 22.89
N ILE A 60 13.90 -35.34 22.46
CA ILE A 60 12.59 -35.95 22.61
C ILE A 60 12.74 -37.18 23.50
N SER A 61 12.02 -37.22 24.61
CA SER A 61 12.03 -38.37 25.52
C SER A 61 10.66 -39.06 25.61
N PHE A 62 10.70 -40.39 25.63
CA PHE A 62 9.55 -41.26 25.84
C PHE A 62 9.94 -42.39 26.79
N GLY A 63 9.50 -42.28 28.05
CA GLY A 63 9.96 -43.18 29.11
C GLY A 63 11.47 -43.07 29.32
N HIS A 64 12.20 -44.18 29.16
CA HIS A 64 13.66 -44.24 29.31
C HIS A 64 14.44 -43.98 28.02
N MET A 65 13.75 -43.78 26.89
CA MET A 65 14.40 -43.52 25.61
C MET A 65 14.42 -42.02 25.35
N SER A 66 15.57 -41.50 24.93
CA SER A 66 15.72 -40.11 24.48
C SER A 66 16.45 -40.08 23.15
N VAL A 67 15.99 -39.24 22.23
CA VAL A 67 16.62 -39.00 20.94
C VAL A 67 16.90 -37.51 20.80
N GLU A 68 18.14 -37.18 20.46
CA GLU A 68 18.55 -35.82 20.16
C GLU A 68 18.71 -35.64 18.64
N GLN A 69 18.14 -34.56 18.11
CA GLN A 69 18.26 -34.19 16.71
C GLN A 69 18.60 -32.72 16.57
N ALA A 70 19.70 -32.41 15.87
CA ALA A 70 20.09 -31.03 15.59
C ALA A 70 19.05 -30.38 14.67
N ILE A 71 18.66 -29.15 14.99
CA ILE A 71 17.77 -28.36 14.12
C ILE A 71 18.61 -27.85 12.94
N PRO A 72 18.26 -28.20 11.70
CA PRO A 72 18.96 -27.71 10.52
C PRO A 72 19.01 -26.17 10.52
N PRO A 73 20.19 -25.57 10.27
CA PRO A 73 20.33 -24.11 10.28
C PRO A 73 19.45 -23.42 9.23
N ASP A 74 19.00 -24.14 8.19
CA ASP A 74 18.08 -23.61 7.17
C ASP A 74 16.66 -23.36 7.72
N LEU A 75 16.26 -24.07 8.79
CA LEU A 75 14.98 -23.85 9.49
C LEU A 75 15.05 -22.67 10.46
N ILE A 76 16.26 -22.25 10.80
CA ILE A 76 16.54 -21.16 11.72
C ILE A 76 16.84 -19.97 10.84
N ASN A 77 16.00 -18.94 10.89
CA ASN A 77 16.06 -17.81 9.96
C ASN A 77 17.33 -16.95 10.24
N THR A 78 18.51 -17.46 9.88
CA THR A 78 19.85 -16.93 10.15
C THR A 78 20.33 -15.96 9.07
N GLY A 79 19.52 -15.75 8.02
CA GLY A 79 19.77 -14.75 7.00
C GLY A 79 19.68 -13.32 7.55
N PRO A 80 20.12 -12.31 6.77
CA PRO A 80 20.06 -10.92 7.19
C PRO A 80 18.63 -10.55 7.62
N ARG A 81 18.51 -9.90 8.80
CA ARG A 81 17.24 -9.45 9.38
C ARG A 81 16.68 -8.27 8.59
N VAL A 82 16.13 -8.56 7.42
CA VAL A 82 15.43 -7.58 6.57
C VAL A 82 13.95 -7.57 6.94
N ARG A 83 13.46 -6.43 7.42
CA ARG A 83 12.03 -6.15 7.63
C ARG A 83 11.44 -5.52 6.37
N ALA A 84 10.18 -5.85 6.07
CA ALA A 84 9.48 -5.38 4.87
C ALA A 84 8.18 -4.65 5.25
N PHE A 85 7.93 -3.51 4.64
CA PHE A 85 6.76 -2.66 4.88
C PHE A 85 6.08 -2.30 3.57
N THR A 86 4.76 -2.47 3.53
CA THR A 86 3.93 -2.07 2.39
C THR A 86 3.46 -0.63 2.60
N LEU A 87 3.85 0.30 1.73
CA LEU A 87 3.54 1.73 1.90
C LEU A 87 2.06 2.06 1.67
N ALA A 88 1.38 1.32 0.78
CA ALA A 88 -0.03 1.48 0.48
C ALA A 88 -0.73 0.12 0.39
N ARG A 89 -1.76 -0.10 1.22
CA ARG A 89 -2.57 -1.33 1.19
C ARG A 89 -3.58 -1.38 0.03
N GLN A 90 -3.84 -0.23 -0.58
CA GLN A 90 -4.76 -0.09 -1.72
C GLN A 90 -4.05 0.64 -2.86
N VAL A 91 -4.02 0.03 -4.04
CA VAL A 91 -3.42 0.63 -5.23
C VAL A 91 -4.48 0.72 -6.32
N ARG A 92 -4.56 1.87 -7.00
CA ARG A 92 -5.57 2.12 -8.03
C ARG A 92 -4.98 2.03 -9.43
N SER A 93 -5.81 1.68 -10.41
CA SER A 93 -5.40 1.61 -11.82
C SER A 93 -4.90 2.95 -12.40
N ALA A 94 -5.23 4.08 -11.77
CA ALA A 94 -4.73 5.41 -12.16
C ALA A 94 -3.24 5.62 -11.82
N SER A 95 -2.75 4.91 -10.80
CA SER A 95 -1.38 5.00 -10.30
C SER A 95 -0.92 3.58 -9.90
N PRO A 96 -0.67 2.70 -10.88
CA PRO A 96 -0.49 1.26 -10.68
C PRO A 96 0.94 0.94 -10.21
N ILE A 97 1.32 1.42 -9.02
CA ILE A 97 2.64 1.17 -8.43
C ILE A 97 2.44 0.64 -7.01
N ILE A 98 2.98 -0.54 -6.73
CA ILE A 98 3.09 -1.08 -5.37
C ILE A 98 4.51 -0.77 -4.89
N GLN A 99 4.62 -0.19 -3.71
CA GLN A 99 5.90 0.21 -3.12
C GLN A 99 6.15 -0.54 -1.82
N LEU A 100 7.31 -1.19 -1.75
CA LEU A 100 7.77 -1.96 -0.62
C LEU A 100 9.05 -1.35 -0.08
N LEU A 101 9.01 -0.92 1.18
CA LEU A 101 10.17 -0.43 1.89
C LEU A 101 10.79 -1.58 2.66
N PHE A 102 12.06 -1.85 2.41
CA PHE A 102 12.86 -2.81 3.14
C PHE A 102 13.85 -2.10 4.04
N TYR A 103 14.05 -2.64 5.23
CA TYR A 103 14.95 -2.11 6.23
C TYR A 103 15.79 -3.23 6.84
N ALA A 104 17.09 -2.99 6.98
CA ALA A 104 18.00 -3.90 7.68
C ALA A 104 18.84 -3.12 8.70
N THR A 105 19.00 -3.67 9.90
CA THR A 105 19.92 -3.18 10.93
C THR A 105 21.33 -3.75 10.71
N ASN A 106 22.34 -3.07 11.27
CA ASN A 106 23.72 -3.54 11.21
C ASN A 106 23.87 -4.84 12.02
N LYS A 107 24.66 -5.77 11.49
CA LYS A 107 24.97 -7.08 12.08
C LYS A 107 25.64 -6.97 13.48
N THR A 108 26.21 -5.82 13.83
CA THR A 108 26.93 -5.61 15.09
C THR A 108 26.03 -5.36 16.31
N ASP A 109 24.77 -4.99 16.12
CA ASP A 109 23.90 -4.57 17.24
C ASP A 109 23.20 -5.75 17.95
N ASP A 110 23.17 -6.93 17.31
CA ASP A 110 22.46 -8.12 17.79
C ASP A 110 23.39 -9.25 18.30
N MET A 111 24.72 -9.05 18.28
CA MET A 111 25.70 -10.03 18.75
C MET A 111 26.35 -9.57 20.05
N MET A 112 25.63 -9.73 21.17
CA MET A 112 26.34 -10.08 22.40
C MET A 112 26.99 -11.45 22.18
N ASP A 113 28.30 -11.38 21.97
CA ASP A 113 29.30 -12.40 22.30
C ASP A 113 29.19 -13.77 21.61
N LEU A 114 29.71 -13.85 20.38
CA LEU A 114 30.28 -15.10 19.84
C LEU A 114 31.55 -14.73 19.06
N SER A 115 32.67 -14.87 19.76
CA SER A 115 34.02 -14.68 19.26
C SER A 115 34.32 -15.51 18.00
N SER A 116 34.82 -14.80 16.99
CA SER A 116 35.83 -15.21 15.99
C SER A 116 35.84 -16.67 15.49
N ARG A 117 35.60 -16.83 14.18
CA ARG A 117 36.37 -17.71 13.27
C ARG A 117 36.03 -17.40 11.79
N VAL A 118 36.88 -16.53 11.22
CA VAL A 118 37.36 -16.29 9.83
C VAL A 118 36.76 -17.17 8.70
N SER A 119 36.32 -16.70 7.51
CA SER A 119 37.03 -16.14 6.32
C SER A 119 36.04 -16.22 5.10
N PRO A 120 36.31 -15.76 3.84
CA PRO A 120 37.27 -14.80 3.28
C PRO A 120 36.59 -13.66 2.46
N GLY A 121 37.29 -12.55 2.24
CA GLY A 121 36.83 -11.47 1.36
C GLY A 121 36.87 -10.11 2.05
N GLN A 122 38.05 -9.51 2.05
CA GLN A 122 38.26 -8.14 2.49
C GLN A 122 37.67 -7.18 1.46
N SER A 123 36.36 -6.96 1.53
CA SER A 123 35.72 -5.80 0.92
C SER A 123 34.68 -5.27 1.89
N ASN A 124 34.89 -4.04 2.36
CA ASN A 124 33.97 -3.26 3.20
C ASN A 124 32.67 -2.86 2.45
N THR A 125 32.21 -3.69 1.50
CA THR A 125 31.22 -3.34 0.46
C THR A 125 30.33 -4.53 0.09
N GLY A 126 29.79 -5.25 1.07
CA GLY A 126 28.71 -6.20 0.84
C GLY A 126 27.36 -5.49 0.67
N TYR A 127 26.50 -6.01 -0.19
CA TYR A 127 25.10 -5.60 -0.33
C TYR A 127 24.17 -6.79 -0.11
N ILE A 128 23.00 -6.55 0.46
CA ILE A 128 21.89 -7.50 0.51
C ILE A 128 20.94 -7.13 -0.62
N CYS A 129 20.91 -7.98 -1.64
CA CYS A 129 19.95 -7.89 -2.72
C CYS A 129 18.59 -8.43 -2.29
N VAL A 130 17.59 -7.58 -2.33
CA VAL A 130 16.19 -7.93 -2.08
C VAL A 130 15.47 -8.02 -3.42
N THR A 131 14.81 -9.14 -3.67
CA THR A 131 13.85 -9.28 -4.78
C THR A 131 12.46 -9.40 -4.18
N ALA A 132 11.60 -8.44 -4.49
CA ALA A 132 10.19 -8.46 -4.15
C ALA A 132 9.40 -9.12 -5.28
N HIS A 133 8.42 -9.91 -4.89
CA HIS A 133 7.54 -10.66 -5.78
C HIS A 133 6.09 -10.34 -5.43
N ALA A 134 5.29 -10.05 -6.45
CA ALA A 134 3.83 -9.95 -6.33
C ALA A 134 3.20 -11.06 -7.16
N PHE A 135 2.31 -11.83 -6.54
CA PHE A 135 1.61 -12.93 -7.20
C PHE A 135 0.11 -12.65 -7.28
N TRP A 136 -0.43 -12.84 -8.48
CA TRP A 136 -1.86 -12.87 -8.70
C TRP A 136 -2.19 -14.00 -9.69
N LYS A 137 -2.94 -14.99 -9.22
CA LYS A 137 -3.21 -16.23 -9.98
C LYS A 137 -1.89 -16.90 -10.39
N SER A 138 -1.64 -17.02 -11.69
CA SER A 138 -0.40 -17.56 -12.27
C SER A 138 0.55 -16.47 -12.79
N GLN A 139 0.23 -15.19 -12.57
CA GLN A 139 1.06 -14.08 -13.00
C GLN A 139 1.94 -13.61 -11.83
N GLU A 140 3.17 -13.25 -12.17
CA GLU A 140 4.18 -12.78 -11.24
C GLU A 140 4.80 -11.49 -11.78
N ILE A 141 4.96 -10.51 -10.90
CA ILE A 141 5.78 -9.32 -11.16
C ILE A 141 6.88 -9.23 -10.13
N ARG A 142 8.03 -8.71 -10.55
CA ARG A 142 9.23 -8.63 -9.72
C ARG A 142 9.79 -7.22 -9.66
N GLY A 143 10.46 -6.90 -8.57
CA GLY A 143 11.16 -5.64 -8.34
C GLY A 143 12.37 -5.90 -7.47
N THR A 144 13.51 -5.33 -7.83
CA THR A 144 14.77 -5.55 -7.10
C THR A 144 15.28 -4.27 -6.48
N CYS A 145 16.03 -4.42 -5.39
CA CYS A 145 16.54 -3.32 -4.60
C CYS A 145 17.71 -3.83 -3.74
N SER A 146 18.73 -3.00 -3.45
CA SER A 146 19.90 -3.38 -2.62
C SER A 146 19.98 -2.58 -1.32
N ILE A 147 20.36 -3.25 -0.24
CA ILE A 147 20.66 -2.65 1.07
C ILE A 147 22.16 -2.85 1.32
N SER A 148 22.86 -1.86 1.88
CA SER A 148 24.27 -2.05 2.26
C SER A 148 24.37 -3.01 3.45
N GLU A 149 25.49 -3.73 3.57
CA GLU A 149 25.78 -4.60 4.72
C GLU A 149 25.84 -3.83 6.05
N ASN A 150 26.16 -2.53 6.01
CA ASN A 150 26.15 -1.64 7.17
C ASN A 150 24.72 -1.28 7.65
N GLY A 151 23.69 -1.87 7.05
CA GLY A 151 22.29 -1.54 7.28
C GLY A 151 21.81 -0.37 6.43
N GLY A 152 20.52 -0.09 6.52
CA GLY A 152 19.86 0.99 5.78
C GLY A 152 18.48 0.60 5.25
N PHE A 153 17.97 1.43 4.36
CA PHE A 153 16.66 1.25 3.74
C PHE A 153 16.77 1.13 2.23
N CYS A 154 15.79 0.45 1.65
CA CYS A 154 15.72 0.27 0.21
C CYS A 154 14.27 0.17 -0.26
N LEU A 155 13.95 0.80 -1.39
CA LEU A 155 12.59 0.85 -1.94
C LEU A 155 12.49 0.00 -3.20
N ALA A 156 11.69 -1.07 -3.15
CA ALA A 156 11.32 -1.83 -4.34
C ALA A 156 9.98 -1.35 -4.89
N GLN A 157 9.90 -1.20 -6.20
CA GLN A 157 8.68 -0.82 -6.91
C GLN A 157 8.23 -1.96 -7.80
N LEU A 158 6.97 -2.34 -7.69
CA LEU A 158 6.32 -3.35 -8.51
C LEU A 158 5.23 -2.65 -9.34
N ARG A 159 5.16 -2.94 -10.64
CA ARG A 159 4.17 -2.34 -11.55
C ARG A 159 3.21 -3.44 -12.04
N PRO A 160 2.01 -3.56 -11.43
CA PRO A 160 1.00 -4.50 -11.90
C PRO A 160 0.51 -4.15 -13.29
N GLU A 161 0.23 -5.17 -14.10
CA GLU A 161 -0.37 -4.97 -15.41
C GLU A 161 -1.82 -4.47 -15.30
N PRO A 162 -2.33 -3.72 -16.29
CA PRO A 162 -3.72 -3.24 -16.30
C PRO A 162 -4.77 -4.35 -16.09
N ALA A 163 -4.48 -5.57 -16.53
CA ALA A 163 -5.34 -6.75 -16.36
C ALA A 163 -5.59 -7.11 -14.89
N TRP A 164 -4.66 -6.81 -13.98
CA TRP A 164 -4.77 -7.14 -12.56
C TRP A 164 -5.86 -6.31 -11.85
N PHE A 165 -6.17 -5.12 -12.38
CA PHE A 165 -7.20 -4.22 -11.85
C PHE A 165 -8.61 -4.56 -12.33
N SER A 166 -8.74 -5.46 -13.31
CA SER A 166 -10.03 -5.90 -13.83
C SER A 166 -10.19 -7.40 -13.53
N PRO A 167 -10.73 -7.77 -12.36
CA PRO A 167 -11.07 -9.17 -12.14
C PRO A 167 -12.06 -9.55 -13.25
N GLY A 168 -11.66 -10.50 -14.10
CA GLY A 168 -12.44 -10.91 -15.26
C GLY A 168 -13.90 -11.11 -14.85
N SER A 169 -14.81 -10.54 -15.64
CA SER A 169 -16.25 -10.63 -15.48
C SER A 169 -16.73 -12.08 -15.60
N ALA A 170 -16.54 -12.87 -14.56
CA ALA A 170 -17.25 -14.12 -14.40
C ALA A 170 -18.68 -13.75 -13.99
N ARG A 171 -19.61 -14.01 -14.91
CA ARG A 171 -21.01 -13.62 -14.87
C ARG A 171 -21.70 -14.26 -13.66
N SER A 172 -22.26 -13.42 -12.79
CA SER A 172 -23.47 -13.73 -12.00
C SER A 172 -24.24 -12.43 -11.83
N SER A 173 -25.49 -12.42 -12.28
CA SER A 173 -26.36 -11.25 -12.38
C SER A 173 -26.83 -10.68 -11.03
N ASN A 174 -26.30 -11.14 -9.89
CA ASN A 174 -26.75 -10.72 -8.56
C ASN A 174 -25.77 -9.91 -7.71
N GLU A 175 -24.60 -9.51 -8.22
CA GLU A 175 -23.62 -8.75 -7.43
C GLU A 175 -23.36 -7.32 -7.94
N ARG A 176 -24.43 -6.56 -8.20
CA ARG A 176 -24.31 -5.09 -8.38
C ARG A 176 -23.91 -4.33 -7.10
N ARG A 177 -23.65 -5.03 -5.98
CA ARG A 177 -23.12 -4.47 -4.72
C ARG A 177 -21.67 -4.85 -4.40
N ALA A 178 -21.01 -5.71 -5.19
CA ALA A 178 -19.65 -6.21 -4.92
C ALA A 178 -18.54 -5.56 -5.76
N SER A 179 -18.83 -4.49 -6.51
CA SER A 179 -17.83 -3.72 -7.28
C SER A 179 -16.78 -3.00 -6.40
N SER A 180 -16.82 -3.21 -5.08
CA SER A 180 -15.90 -2.71 -4.06
C SER A 180 -14.86 -3.73 -3.58
N ARG A 181 -14.98 -5.02 -3.95
CA ARG A 181 -13.97 -6.04 -3.66
C ARG A 181 -12.94 -6.06 -4.78
N GLY A 182 -11.91 -5.22 -4.64
CA GLY A 182 -10.75 -5.21 -5.54
C GLY A 182 -10.01 -6.55 -5.62
N THR A 183 -9.02 -6.62 -6.50
CA THR A 183 -8.16 -7.79 -6.67
C THR A 183 -7.11 -7.84 -5.56
N VAL A 184 -7.10 -8.92 -4.76
CA VAL A 184 -6.07 -9.12 -3.73
C VAL A 184 -4.82 -9.76 -4.35
N VAL A 185 -3.66 -9.14 -4.11
CA VAL A 185 -2.34 -9.58 -4.55
C VAL A 185 -1.51 -9.96 -3.33
N GLU A 186 -0.83 -11.10 -3.41
CA GLU A 186 0.08 -11.55 -2.36
C GLU A 186 1.51 -11.05 -2.61
N LEU A 187 2.17 -10.59 -1.55
CA LEU A 187 3.52 -10.03 -1.61
C LEU A 187 4.51 -10.90 -0.85
N TYR A 188 5.62 -11.21 -1.51
CA TYR A 188 6.74 -11.96 -0.96
C TYR A 188 8.07 -11.29 -1.27
N TYR A 189 9.12 -11.66 -0.56
CA TYR A 189 10.47 -11.22 -0.85
C TYR A 189 11.49 -12.33 -0.59
N GLN A 190 12.61 -12.24 -1.30
CA GLN A 190 13.81 -13.04 -1.05
C GLN A 190 15.02 -12.12 -0.89
N THR A 191 15.98 -12.57 -0.10
CA THR A 191 17.22 -11.84 0.19
C THR A 191 18.42 -12.67 -0.21
N ARG A 192 19.41 -12.07 -0.86
CA ARG A 192 20.69 -12.72 -1.14
C ARG A 192 21.85 -11.76 -0.86
N PRO A 193 22.99 -12.26 -0.36
CA PRO A 193 24.21 -11.47 -0.37
C PRO A 193 24.66 -11.21 -1.81
N SER A 194 25.20 -10.03 -2.07
CA SER A 194 25.71 -9.60 -3.37
C SER A 194 26.96 -8.74 -3.14
N PRO A 195 28.04 -8.95 -3.90
CA PRO A 195 29.22 -8.08 -3.84
C PRO A 195 28.96 -6.72 -4.49
N THR A 196 27.91 -6.59 -5.30
CA THR A 196 27.55 -5.36 -6.02
C THR A 196 26.17 -4.87 -5.60
N SER A 197 25.96 -3.56 -5.73
CA SER A 197 24.66 -2.91 -5.47
C SER A 197 23.61 -3.23 -6.55
N GLN A 198 24.00 -3.85 -7.67
CA GLN A 198 23.10 -4.19 -8.77
C GLN A 198 22.49 -5.57 -8.57
N CYS A 199 21.18 -5.61 -8.36
CA CYS A 199 20.44 -6.84 -8.11
C CYS A 199 19.76 -7.35 -9.38
N ILE A 200 20.30 -8.44 -9.93
CA ILE A 200 19.67 -9.22 -11.00
C ILE A 200 18.49 -10.04 -10.43
N PRO A 201 17.25 -9.87 -10.91
CA PRO A 201 16.11 -10.67 -10.44
C PRO A 201 16.29 -12.15 -10.81
N GLN A 202 16.03 -13.07 -9.87
CA GLN A 202 16.02 -14.51 -10.14
C GLN A 202 14.61 -15.04 -10.43
N ASP A 203 14.56 -16.22 -11.07
CA ASP A 203 13.33 -16.93 -11.41
C ASP A 203 12.68 -17.62 -10.21
N SER A 204 11.37 -17.42 -10.05
CA SER A 204 10.52 -18.11 -9.07
C SER A 204 10.38 -19.61 -9.33
N LYS A 205 10.83 -20.11 -10.49
CA LYS A 205 10.73 -21.52 -10.89
C LYS A 205 11.62 -22.47 -10.05
N GLN A 206 12.40 -21.94 -9.11
CA GLN A 206 13.12 -22.71 -8.08
C GLN A 206 12.28 -22.91 -6.80
N TRP A 207 10.96 -22.71 -6.88
CA TRP A 207 9.98 -22.96 -5.82
C TRP A 207 9.60 -24.44 -5.76
N HIS A 208 9.96 -25.11 -4.67
CA HIS A 208 9.37 -26.38 -4.25
C HIS A 208 8.84 -26.20 -2.82
N SER A 209 7.60 -26.67 -2.59
CA SER A 209 7.06 -26.87 -1.24
C SER A 209 8.06 -27.65 -0.38
N PRO A 210 8.12 -27.44 0.95
CA PRO A 210 9.07 -28.11 1.84
C PRO A 210 8.73 -29.60 2.08
N THR A 211 8.20 -30.32 1.08
CA THR A 211 7.68 -31.69 1.21
C THR A 211 8.29 -32.67 0.20
N GLN A 212 9.48 -32.38 -0.32
CA GLN A 212 10.19 -33.33 -1.16
C GLN A 212 11.68 -33.37 -0.77
N GLU A 213 12.06 -34.49 -0.15
CA GLU A 213 13.45 -34.94 -0.02
C GLU A 213 14.08 -34.89 -1.40
N ASP A 214 15.13 -34.08 -1.53
CA ASP A 214 16.08 -34.24 -2.63
C ASP A 214 17.49 -34.12 -2.07
N THR A 215 18.15 -35.26 -2.17
CA THR A 215 19.55 -35.50 -1.92
C THR A 215 20.38 -34.73 -2.97
N ILE A 216 21.51 -34.19 -2.52
CA ILE A 216 22.66 -33.71 -3.32
C ILE A 216 22.60 -32.24 -3.79
N GLY A 217 23.41 -31.40 -3.13
CA GLY A 217 23.92 -30.12 -3.66
C GLY A 217 23.57 -28.90 -2.81
N HIS A 218 24.57 -28.30 -2.16
CA HIS A 218 24.48 -27.04 -1.40
C HIS A 218 24.10 -25.83 -2.28
N GLN A 219 22.84 -25.74 -2.69
CA GLN A 219 22.23 -24.48 -3.10
C GLN A 219 21.27 -24.08 -2.00
N SER A 220 21.56 -22.98 -1.30
CA SER A 220 20.65 -22.38 -0.32
C SER A 220 19.30 -22.15 -1.01
N ARG A 221 18.33 -23.04 -0.77
CA ARG A 221 16.95 -22.92 -1.26
C ARG A 221 16.41 -21.62 -0.69
N SER A 222 16.29 -20.57 -1.52
CA SER A 222 15.82 -19.27 -1.06
C SER A 222 14.32 -19.34 -0.74
N ILE A 223 14.00 -19.44 0.54
CA ILE A 223 12.62 -19.44 1.02
C ILE A 223 12.03 -18.03 0.83
N LEU A 224 10.96 -17.92 0.05
CA LEU A 224 10.20 -16.69 -0.09
C LEU A 224 9.56 -16.31 1.24
N LYS A 225 9.90 -15.14 1.75
CA LYS A 225 9.33 -14.58 2.99
C LYS A 225 8.07 -13.78 2.64
N LYS A 226 6.96 -14.05 3.31
CA LYS A 226 5.69 -13.34 3.10
C LYS A 226 5.73 -11.95 3.70
N VAL A 227 5.34 -10.93 2.93
CA VAL A 227 5.17 -9.55 3.42
C VAL A 227 3.72 -9.29 3.83
N GLY A 228 2.77 -9.71 3.00
CA GLY A 228 1.35 -9.43 3.22
C GLY A 228 0.54 -9.37 1.93
N TYR A 229 -0.49 -8.54 1.94
CA TYR A 229 -1.48 -8.44 0.88
C TYR A 229 -1.74 -6.98 0.49
N VAL A 230 -1.99 -6.75 -0.80
CA VAL A 230 -2.41 -5.44 -1.34
C VAL A 230 -3.69 -5.62 -2.15
N ASN A 231 -4.61 -4.67 -2.02
CA ASN A 231 -5.86 -4.65 -2.78
C ASN A 231 -5.74 -3.72 -3.98
N LEU A 232 -5.86 -4.25 -5.19
CA LEU A 232 -5.86 -3.51 -6.44
C LEU A 232 -7.29 -3.12 -6.81
N LEU A 233 -7.52 -1.82 -6.98
CA LEU A 233 -8.83 -1.25 -7.24
C LEU A 233 -8.89 -0.65 -8.63
N ARG A 234 -9.95 -0.97 -9.38
CA ARG A 234 -10.26 -0.27 -10.62
C ARG A 234 -10.69 1.16 -10.29
N SER A 235 -10.04 2.15 -10.89
CA SER A 235 -10.54 3.53 -10.81
C SER A 235 -11.90 3.63 -11.51
N PRO A 236 -12.86 4.41 -10.97
CA PRO A 236 -14.15 4.64 -11.62
C PRO A 236 -13.99 5.15 -13.06
N PRO A 237 -14.94 4.83 -13.97
CA PRO A 237 -14.91 5.35 -15.33
C PRO A 237 -15.02 6.88 -15.32
N GLY A 238 -14.10 7.53 -16.05
CA GLY A 238 -13.82 8.96 -15.94
C GLY A 238 -12.33 9.15 -15.65
N ASN A 239 -11.78 10.33 -15.94
CA ASN A 239 -10.40 10.59 -15.54
C ASN A 239 -10.37 10.81 -14.00
N PRO A 240 -9.81 9.87 -13.23
CA PRO A 240 -9.85 9.90 -11.76
C PRO A 240 -8.96 11.00 -11.18
N MET A 241 -8.24 11.73 -12.03
CA MET A 241 -7.49 12.93 -11.67
C MET A 241 -8.37 14.17 -11.59
N PHE A 242 -9.70 14.08 -11.75
CA PHE A 242 -10.57 15.26 -11.65
C PHE A 242 -11.68 15.11 -10.61
N MET A 243 -11.83 16.12 -9.76
CA MET A 243 -12.99 16.33 -8.88
C MET A 243 -14.04 17.15 -9.61
N ARG A 244 -15.33 16.81 -9.42
CA ARG A 244 -16.46 17.51 -10.04
C ARG A 244 -17.47 17.97 -8.99
N LEU A 245 -17.94 19.19 -9.12
CA LEU A 245 -19.04 19.76 -8.37
C LEU A 245 -20.16 20.15 -9.34
N ARG A 246 -21.39 19.75 -9.08
CA ARG A 246 -22.57 20.11 -9.89
C ARG A 246 -23.41 21.13 -9.14
N LEU A 247 -23.67 22.28 -9.77
CA LEU A 247 -24.48 23.37 -9.22
C LEU A 247 -25.78 23.49 -10.01
N GLY A 248 -26.92 23.34 -9.33
CA GLY A 248 -28.25 23.53 -9.93
C GLY A 248 -28.58 22.64 -11.12
N GLY A 249 -27.87 21.51 -11.27
CA GLY A 249 -27.99 20.57 -12.40
C GLY A 249 -27.53 21.12 -13.77
N ALA A 250 -27.16 22.39 -13.85
CA ALA A 250 -26.85 23.10 -15.10
C ALA A 250 -25.35 23.34 -15.28
N VAL A 251 -24.68 23.79 -14.21
CA VAL A 251 -23.25 24.14 -14.23
C VAL A 251 -22.46 23.05 -13.54
N ILE A 252 -21.34 22.63 -14.15
CA ILE A 252 -20.43 21.63 -13.61
C ILE A 252 -19.05 22.23 -13.52
N ILE A 253 -18.49 22.22 -12.33
CA ILE A 253 -17.14 22.69 -12.05
C ILE A 253 -16.25 21.47 -11.92
N GLN A 254 -15.13 21.47 -12.63
CA GLN A 254 -14.17 20.37 -12.65
C GLN A 254 -12.76 20.89 -12.37
N THR A 255 -12.00 20.22 -11.51
CA THR A 255 -10.60 20.58 -11.22
C THR A 255 -9.78 19.33 -10.94
N SER A 256 -8.44 19.46 -10.94
CA SER A 256 -7.53 18.36 -10.62
C SER A 256 -7.74 17.87 -9.19
N SER A 257 -7.77 16.55 -8.99
CA SER A 257 -7.78 15.92 -7.67
C SER A 257 -6.38 15.70 -7.11
N LYS A 258 -5.33 16.08 -7.85
CA LYS A 258 -3.96 16.01 -7.36
C LYS A 258 -3.76 17.08 -6.28
N PRO A 259 -3.13 16.75 -5.16
CA PRO A 259 -2.73 17.77 -4.20
C PRO A 259 -1.77 18.77 -4.88
N LEU A 260 -1.91 20.04 -4.52
CA LEU A 260 -1.12 21.13 -5.07
C LEU A 260 0.10 21.39 -4.19
N LYS A 261 1.23 21.72 -4.81
CA LYS A 261 2.39 22.30 -4.12
C LYS A 261 2.19 23.80 -3.94
N THR A 262 2.96 24.41 -3.04
CA THR A 262 2.89 25.86 -2.76
C THR A 262 3.28 26.75 -3.95
N THR A 263 3.82 26.18 -5.03
CA THR A 263 4.15 26.85 -6.28
C THR A 263 3.22 26.48 -7.44
N ASP A 264 2.27 25.57 -7.21
CA ASP A 264 1.40 25.08 -8.26
C ASP A 264 0.18 26.00 -8.45
N MET A 265 -0.41 25.89 -9.63
CA MET A 265 -1.63 26.61 -10.01
C MET A 265 -2.80 25.63 -10.10
N ALA A 266 -3.93 25.99 -9.49
CA ALA A 266 -5.18 25.26 -9.53
C ALA A 266 -6.07 25.80 -10.65
N THR A 267 -6.30 25.01 -11.71
CA THR A 267 -7.25 25.37 -12.76
C THR A 267 -8.61 24.71 -12.52
N PHE A 268 -9.67 25.52 -12.56
CA PHE A 268 -11.06 25.09 -12.46
C PHE A 268 -11.76 25.34 -13.79
N TYR A 269 -12.19 24.25 -14.42
CA TYR A 269 -12.97 24.27 -15.65
C TYR A 269 -14.44 24.38 -15.31
N VAL A 270 -15.13 25.34 -15.92
CA VAL A 270 -16.56 25.54 -15.76
C VAL A 270 -17.26 25.10 -17.03
N PHE A 271 -18.12 24.10 -16.89
CA PHE A 271 -18.91 23.54 -17.97
C PHE A 271 -20.39 23.85 -17.78
N LEU A 272 -21.10 24.01 -18.90
CA LEU A 272 -22.54 24.03 -18.96
C LEU A 272 -23.04 22.72 -19.58
N SER A 273 -24.08 22.12 -18.99
CA SER A 273 -24.75 20.98 -19.60
C SER A 273 -25.36 21.37 -20.95
N SER A 274 -25.20 20.55 -22.00
CA SER A 274 -25.84 20.79 -23.31
C SER A 274 -27.37 20.84 -23.25
N THR A 275 -27.98 20.30 -22.19
CA THR A 275 -29.43 20.33 -21.95
C THR A 275 -29.91 21.59 -21.23
N SER A 276 -28.97 22.46 -20.80
CA SER A 276 -29.29 23.68 -20.06
C SER A 276 -29.67 24.82 -21.01
N GLN A 277 -30.81 25.47 -20.75
CA GLN A 277 -31.26 26.67 -21.47
C GLN A 277 -30.71 27.97 -20.87
N VAL A 278 -29.78 27.89 -19.91
CA VAL A 278 -29.26 29.06 -19.20
C VAL A 278 -28.41 29.92 -20.15
N GLU A 279 -28.87 31.14 -20.41
CA GLU A 279 -28.17 32.11 -21.27
C GLU A 279 -27.26 33.04 -20.50
N ARG A 280 -27.62 33.36 -19.26
CA ARG A 280 -26.86 34.23 -18.36
C ARG A 280 -26.82 33.63 -16.97
N PHE A 281 -25.63 33.55 -16.39
CA PHE A 281 -25.44 33.15 -15.00
C PHE A 281 -24.26 33.88 -14.37
N ILE A 282 -24.29 34.01 -13.05
CA ILE A 282 -23.23 34.60 -12.27
C ILE A 282 -22.66 33.51 -11.37
N LEU A 283 -21.36 33.30 -11.45
CA LEU A 283 -20.64 32.39 -10.57
C LEU A 283 -19.86 33.22 -9.55
N ARG A 284 -20.25 33.07 -8.28
CA ARG A 284 -19.56 33.69 -7.16
C ARG A 284 -18.67 32.65 -6.49
N VAL A 285 -17.38 32.94 -6.48
CA VAL A 285 -16.34 32.08 -5.94
C VAL A 285 -15.78 32.75 -4.69
N THR A 286 -15.70 32.02 -3.59
CA THR A 286 -15.07 32.51 -2.37
C THR A 286 -13.96 31.55 -1.99
N VAL A 287 -12.74 32.09 -1.87
CA VAL A 287 -11.53 31.36 -1.50
C VAL A 287 -10.94 31.89 -0.21
N ASN A 288 -10.36 30.99 0.58
CA ASN A 288 -9.63 31.31 1.81
C ASN A 288 -8.16 31.68 1.49
N ARG A 289 -7.43 32.20 2.50
CA ARG A 289 -6.05 32.73 2.38
C ARG A 289 -5.04 31.86 1.61
N GLY A 290 -5.22 30.54 1.53
CA GLY A 290 -4.27 29.65 0.85
C GLY A 290 -4.41 29.54 -0.68
N LEU A 291 -5.44 30.16 -1.27
CA LEU A 291 -5.60 30.25 -2.73
C LEU A 291 -5.80 31.72 -3.12
N LEU A 292 -5.04 32.19 -4.11
CA LEU A 292 -5.16 33.54 -4.67
C LEU A 292 -5.71 33.46 -6.08
N PHE A 293 -6.73 34.26 -6.38
CA PHE A 293 -7.20 34.38 -7.76
C PHE A 293 -6.13 35.00 -8.67
N ASN A 294 -5.87 34.36 -9.81
CA ASN A 294 -4.90 34.83 -10.80
C ASN A 294 -5.60 35.36 -12.06
N THR A 295 -6.31 34.49 -12.80
CA THR A 295 -6.92 34.88 -14.09
C THR A 295 -8.16 34.08 -14.46
N VAL A 296 -8.96 34.64 -15.37
CA VAL A 296 -10.08 33.97 -16.03
C VAL A 296 -9.80 33.86 -17.52
N ARG A 297 -9.87 32.64 -18.07
CA ARG A 297 -9.76 32.40 -19.50
C ARG A 297 -11.11 31.91 -20.08
N PRO A 298 -11.77 32.68 -20.96
CA PRO A 298 -12.89 32.15 -21.75
C PRO A 298 -12.43 31.00 -22.64
N SER A 299 -13.22 29.94 -22.74
CA SER A 299 -12.93 28.84 -23.66
C SER A 299 -13.21 29.24 -25.12
N ASP A 300 -14.24 30.05 -25.34
CA ASP A 300 -14.58 30.63 -26.65
C ASP A 300 -15.18 32.05 -26.46
N THR A 301 -14.44 33.07 -26.90
CA THR A 301 -14.79 34.49 -26.77
C THR A 301 -15.92 34.95 -27.71
N GLN A 302 -16.20 34.17 -28.76
CA GLN A 302 -17.27 34.41 -29.73
C GLN A 302 -18.61 33.85 -29.22
N LEU A 303 -18.55 32.76 -28.46
CA LEU A 303 -19.74 32.13 -27.85
C LEU A 303 -20.13 32.78 -26.52
N TRP A 304 -19.16 33.18 -25.71
CA TRP A 304 -19.38 33.68 -24.36
C TRP A 304 -18.80 35.07 -24.13
N GLY A 305 -19.62 35.96 -23.57
CA GLY A 305 -19.21 37.20 -22.93
C GLY A 305 -18.95 36.95 -21.45
N ILE A 306 -17.74 37.26 -21.00
CA ILE A 306 -17.34 37.10 -19.60
C ILE A 306 -17.00 38.47 -19.03
N THR A 307 -17.60 38.78 -17.89
CA THR A 307 -17.26 39.96 -17.09
C THR A 307 -16.77 39.49 -15.73
N LEU A 308 -15.60 39.97 -15.34
CA LEU A 308 -14.93 39.60 -14.10
C LEU A 308 -14.95 40.79 -13.13
N ASP A 309 -15.35 40.52 -11.90
CA ASP A 309 -15.18 41.42 -10.77
C ASP A 309 -14.49 40.66 -9.64
N ALA A 310 -13.21 40.96 -9.42
CA ALA A 310 -12.39 40.32 -8.40
C ALA A 310 -12.27 41.25 -7.18
N GLY A 311 -12.82 40.81 -6.05
CA GLY A 311 -12.66 41.49 -4.78
C GLY A 311 -11.19 41.55 -4.34
N ARG A 312 -10.86 42.55 -3.52
CA ARG A 312 -9.50 42.73 -2.99
C ARG A 312 -9.08 41.48 -2.19
N PRO A 313 -7.83 41.02 -2.35
CA PRO A 313 -7.31 39.91 -1.57
C PRO A 313 -7.23 40.32 -0.09
N GLY A 314 -7.78 39.49 0.78
CA GLY A 314 -7.82 39.69 2.23
C GLY A 314 -7.81 38.33 2.94
N GLU A 315 -8.60 38.18 4.00
CA GLU A 315 -8.77 36.88 4.66
C GLU A 315 -9.56 35.89 3.81
N THR A 316 -10.56 36.38 3.10
CA THR A 316 -11.29 35.66 2.07
C THR A 316 -11.32 36.53 0.82
N GLN A 317 -10.96 35.96 -0.33
CA GLN A 317 -11.11 36.64 -1.61
C GLN A 317 -12.40 36.16 -2.29
N THR A 318 -13.25 37.08 -2.72
CA THR A 318 -14.46 36.76 -3.49
C THR A 318 -14.28 37.22 -4.93
N VAL A 319 -14.52 36.30 -5.88
CA VAL A 319 -14.47 36.56 -7.32
C VAL A 319 -15.86 36.35 -7.90
N LEU A 320 -16.39 37.35 -8.58
CA LEU A 320 -17.66 37.27 -9.28
C LEU A 320 -17.40 37.21 -10.79
N VAL A 321 -17.94 36.18 -11.43
CA VAL A 321 -17.79 35.95 -12.85
C VAL A 321 -19.17 35.89 -13.48
N THR A 322 -19.49 36.92 -14.26
CA THR A 322 -20.74 36.98 -15.02
C THR A 322 -20.51 36.40 -16.40
N CYS A 323 -21.26 35.35 -16.73
CA CYS A 323 -21.22 34.69 -18.04
C CYS A 323 -22.51 35.00 -18.79
N GLN A 324 -22.38 35.48 -20.02
CA GLN A 324 -23.50 35.74 -20.91
C GLN A 324 -23.25 35.09 -22.27
N ARG A 325 -24.20 34.31 -22.75
CA ARG A 325 -24.17 33.68 -24.07
C ARG A 325 -24.39 34.75 -25.14
N LYS A 326 -23.51 34.81 -26.13
CA LYS A 326 -23.58 35.77 -27.26
C LYS A 326 -24.24 35.18 -28.51
N SER A 327 -24.11 33.87 -28.72
CA SER A 327 -24.63 33.19 -29.91
C SER A 327 -25.25 31.84 -29.55
N SER A 328 -26.23 31.41 -30.34
CA SER A 328 -26.89 30.11 -30.18
C SER A 328 -25.96 29.00 -30.64
N ILE A 329 -25.74 28.01 -29.77
CA ILE A 329 -24.85 26.88 -30.04
C ILE A 329 -25.68 25.76 -30.65
N THR A 330 -25.29 25.26 -31.82
CA THR A 330 -25.87 24.05 -32.42
C THR A 330 -25.59 22.87 -31.49
N ALA A 331 -26.64 22.21 -31.00
CA ALA A 331 -26.58 21.23 -29.92
C ALA A 331 -25.55 20.11 -30.19
N LYS A 332 -24.33 20.26 -29.66
CA LYS A 332 -23.40 19.15 -29.50
C LYS A 332 -23.83 18.36 -28.26
N ARG A 333 -23.96 17.04 -28.38
CA ARG A 333 -24.18 16.16 -27.22
C ARG A 333 -22.94 16.25 -26.31
N GLY A 334 -23.06 16.77 -25.10
CA GLY A 334 -21.94 16.78 -24.15
C GLY A 334 -21.93 17.94 -23.16
N LEU A 335 -20.77 18.15 -22.52
CA LEU A 335 -20.51 19.30 -21.66
C LEU A 335 -19.85 20.40 -22.50
N LEU A 336 -20.38 21.61 -22.41
CA LEU A 336 -19.84 22.77 -23.10
C LEU A 336 -18.93 23.55 -22.15
N GLU A 337 -17.64 23.65 -22.46
CA GLU A 337 -16.71 24.45 -21.67
C GLU A 337 -17.03 25.95 -21.87
N VAL A 338 -17.21 26.67 -20.78
CA VAL A 338 -17.52 28.11 -20.79
C VAL A 338 -16.25 28.90 -20.52
N LEU A 339 -15.54 28.55 -19.45
CA LEU A 339 -14.35 29.25 -18.99
C LEU A 339 -13.47 28.39 -18.09
N GLN A 340 -12.28 28.88 -17.85
CA GLN A 340 -11.31 28.37 -16.90
C GLN A 340 -10.95 29.46 -15.89
N LEU A 341 -10.84 29.09 -14.62
CA LEU A 341 -10.41 29.96 -13.52
C LEU A 341 -9.13 29.42 -12.94
N ASP A 342 -8.12 30.27 -12.83
CA ASP A 342 -6.84 29.88 -12.24
C ASP A 342 -6.65 30.54 -10.88
N PHE A 343 -6.21 29.73 -9.93
CA PHE A 343 -5.85 30.16 -8.59
C PHE A 343 -4.42 29.71 -8.27
N ASP A 344 -3.59 30.64 -7.82
CA ASP A 344 -2.25 30.34 -7.34
C ASP A 344 -2.31 29.85 -5.91
N ALA A 345 -1.59 28.76 -5.64
CA ALA A 345 -1.50 28.23 -4.29
C ALA A 345 -0.48 29.05 -3.48
N ARG A 346 -0.77 29.34 -2.21
CA ARG A 346 0.11 30.15 -1.35
C ARG A 346 0.50 29.39 -0.09
N GLU A 347 1.75 29.56 0.32
CA GLU A 347 2.24 29.07 1.62
C GLU A 347 1.66 29.91 2.76
N GLN A 348 1.01 29.23 3.71
CA GLN A 348 0.48 29.83 4.93
C GLN A 348 1.39 29.45 6.10
N GLY A 349 1.66 30.38 7.02
CA GLY A 349 2.51 30.13 8.20
C GLY A 349 1.94 29.12 9.21
N ASP A 350 0.70 28.69 9.01
CA ASP A 350 0.01 27.64 9.77
C ASP A 350 -0.25 26.47 8.79
N PRO A 351 -0.05 25.18 9.16
CA PRO A 351 -0.09 24.06 8.23
C PRO A 351 -1.55 23.68 7.89
N ALA A 352 -2.33 24.63 7.37
CA ALA A 352 -3.64 24.35 6.78
C ALA A 352 -3.42 23.58 5.47
N GLN A 353 -3.30 22.26 5.61
CA GLN A 353 -3.11 21.30 4.51
C GLN A 353 -4.33 21.21 3.59
N ILE A 354 -5.47 21.81 3.98
CA ILE A 354 -6.73 21.75 3.24
C ILE A 354 -7.29 23.15 3.06
N GLN A 355 -7.40 23.57 1.80
CA GLN A 355 -8.03 24.83 1.41
C GLN A 355 -9.45 24.54 0.91
N THR A 356 -10.40 25.39 1.29
CA THR A 356 -11.80 25.25 0.87
C THR A 356 -12.13 26.37 -0.11
N ILE A 357 -12.77 26.01 -1.22
CA ILE A 357 -13.29 26.92 -2.21
C ILE A 357 -14.80 26.73 -2.32
N THR A 358 -15.54 27.82 -2.10
CA THR A 358 -17.00 27.82 -2.13
C THR A 358 -17.47 28.41 -3.44
N TRP A 359 -18.39 27.70 -4.08
CA TRP A 359 -18.98 28.06 -5.36
C TRP A 359 -20.46 28.29 -5.18
N ARG A 360 -20.93 29.47 -5.60
CA ARG A 360 -22.34 29.84 -5.57
C ARG A 360 -22.78 30.25 -6.97
N LEU A 361 -23.83 29.60 -7.46
CA LEU A 361 -24.44 29.90 -8.74
C LEU A 361 -25.67 30.77 -8.53
N GLU A 362 -25.70 31.91 -9.21
CA GLU A 362 -26.80 32.86 -9.22
C GLU A 362 -27.38 32.95 -10.64
N ARG A 363 -28.71 32.77 -10.76
CA ARG A 363 -29.44 32.79 -12.03
C ARG A 363 -30.47 33.92 -12.03
N PRO A 364 -30.57 34.72 -13.09
CA PRO A 364 -31.64 35.71 -13.21
C PRO A 364 -33.02 35.02 -13.10
N GLY A 365 -33.88 35.49 -12.20
CA GLY A 365 -35.26 34.99 -12.07
C GLY A 365 -35.46 33.75 -11.20
N ASN A 366 -34.40 33.17 -10.59
CA ASN A 366 -34.54 32.08 -9.62
C ASN A 366 -33.95 32.49 -8.26
N PRO A 367 -34.75 32.56 -7.18
CA PRO A 367 -34.26 32.90 -5.85
C PRO A 367 -33.48 31.74 -5.18
N ILE A 368 -33.54 30.53 -5.74
CA ILE A 368 -32.83 29.36 -5.21
C ILE A 368 -31.33 29.51 -5.51
N ARG A 369 -30.54 29.63 -4.44
CA ARG A 369 -29.08 29.70 -4.50
C ARG A 369 -28.51 28.30 -4.47
N ASP A 370 -27.91 27.88 -5.57
CA ASP A 370 -27.17 26.62 -5.62
C ASP A 370 -25.75 26.86 -5.14
N GLU A 371 -25.39 26.27 -3.99
CA GLU A 371 -24.07 26.40 -3.37
C GLU A 371 -23.40 25.04 -3.24
N GLY A 372 -22.09 25.01 -3.43
CA GLY A 372 -21.29 23.82 -3.22
C GLY A 372 -19.84 24.15 -2.92
N THR A 373 -19.20 23.31 -2.13
CA THR A 373 -17.81 23.50 -1.69
C THR A 373 -16.91 22.42 -2.25
N MET A 374 -15.70 22.79 -2.68
CA MET A 374 -14.64 21.84 -3.01
C MET A 374 -13.49 21.99 -2.02
N ARG A 375 -12.84 20.86 -1.69
CA ARG A 375 -11.67 20.81 -0.81
C ARG A 375 -10.43 20.55 -1.67
N ILE A 376 -9.45 21.42 -1.54
CA ILE A 376 -8.18 21.37 -2.25
C ILE A 376 -7.11 21.01 -1.23
N TYR A 377 -6.32 19.98 -1.52
CA TYR A 377 -5.28 19.49 -0.63
C TYR A 377 -3.94 20.11 -1.04
N MET A 378 -3.23 20.66 -0.07
CA MET A 378 -1.91 21.28 -0.23
C MET A 378 -0.84 20.36 0.35
N LEU A 379 0.25 20.14 -0.37
CA LEU A 379 1.40 19.37 0.12
C LEU A 379 2.66 20.23 0.06
N GLN A 380 3.38 20.32 1.18
CA GLN A 380 4.74 20.87 1.20
C GLN A 380 5.76 19.87 0.62
N ARG A 381 5.49 18.57 0.80
CA ARG A 381 6.35 17.48 0.32
C ARG A 381 5.48 16.32 -0.18
N ASP A 382 6.01 15.58 -1.14
CA ASP A 382 5.36 14.38 -1.66
C ASP A 382 5.54 13.23 -0.65
N TYR A 383 4.46 12.84 0.03
CA TYR A 383 4.45 11.70 0.94
C TYR A 383 3.87 10.48 0.22
N VAL A 384 4.59 9.36 0.30
CA VAL A 384 4.21 8.12 -0.39
C VAL A 384 3.63 7.08 0.57
N GLY A 385 4.03 7.14 1.84
CA GLY A 385 3.53 6.26 2.90
C GLY A 385 4.27 6.50 4.21
N ILE A 386 3.79 5.87 5.27
CA ILE A 386 4.38 5.92 6.61
C ILE A 386 4.77 4.49 6.99
N ALA A 387 6.01 4.30 7.44
CA ALA A 387 6.51 3.00 7.90
C ALA A 387 6.93 3.13 9.38
N PRO A 388 6.41 2.27 10.28
CA PRO A 388 6.86 2.23 11.66
C PRO A 388 8.22 1.53 11.73
N LEU A 389 9.29 2.32 11.88
CA LEU A 389 10.62 1.79 12.19
C LEU A 389 10.73 1.68 13.71
N ILE A 390 10.67 0.45 14.22
CA ILE A 390 11.04 0.15 15.59
C ILE A 390 12.56 -0.03 15.56
N MET A 391 13.29 1.01 16.00
CA MET A 391 14.74 0.95 16.27
C MET A 391 14.96 0.17 17.56
#